data_AF-A0A952RAL9-F1
#
_entry.id   AF-A0A952RAL9-F1
#
_cell.length_a   1.000
_cell.length_b   1.000
_cell.length_c   1.000
_cell.angle_alpha   90.00
_cell.angle_beta   90.00
_cell.angle_gamma   90.00
#
_symmetry.space_group_name_H-M   'P 1'
#
loop_
_entity.id
_entity.type
_entity.pdbx_description
1 polymer ?
#
loop_
_entity_poly.entity_id
_entity_poly.type
_entity_poly.pdbx_seq_one_letter_code
_entity_poly.pdbx_strand_id
1 'polypeptide(L)'
;MSSRDAQPARKAEKQGSTKRRPRADEAATEEREARSASEAHGAGKDRSADKERHTDKERSASKAHGVVKERSLDKERSADGQGPSALDRWFELALAQRHFAPPLVLLIALGVGFWLGLGAALLVLAGAVLLLVIALFWASVQSLTGESDLNIEEALSLAAPSVEEEQKRAVLRALKDLDYELRIGKISQEDYDELSQRYRAEAKRLLQRLAEVEAEAKAAARRRLETRLAARGLLSQAQAATAQAVVAETTREPSVGSQTDELSDAVEPATTSDSQTDEPIATTGEPPIDSTPDEPGSSTQSADDATDEPTSTSTAAATAAVDSQAEEPTGPSRRCAQCGYRSPLSASHCRGCERPLAAAGKRLCQGCPASYDASEPSCPVCGVEADDA
;
A
#
# COMPACT_ATOMS: atom_id res chain seq x y z
N MET A 1 5.28 37.22 -73.12
CA MET A 1 5.98 37.25 -71.82
C MET A 1 5.25 36.23 -70.95
N SER A 2 5.69 34.97 -70.99
CA SER A 2 6.51 34.32 -69.93
C SER A 2 5.74 34.31 -68.61
N SER A 3 5.29 33.19 -68.04
CA SER A 3 5.97 31.91 -67.71
C SER A 3 4.87 30.96 -67.22
N ARG A 4 4.63 29.74 -67.75
CA ARG A 4 5.33 28.45 -67.57
C ARG A 4 5.79 28.11 -66.15
N ASP A 5 5.58 26.83 -65.80
CA ASP A 5 6.05 26.03 -64.64
C ASP A 5 5.00 25.82 -63.53
N ALA A 6 4.74 24.64 -62.98
CA ALA A 6 5.02 23.25 -63.33
C ALA A 6 4.11 22.37 -62.44
N GLN A 7 3.40 21.40 -63.01
CA GLN A 7 2.68 20.37 -62.26
C GLN A 7 3.58 19.13 -62.12
N PRO A 8 3.76 18.56 -60.90
CA PRO A 8 4.34 17.23 -60.79
C PRO A 8 3.27 16.15 -60.92
N ALA A 9 3.52 15.29 -61.91
CA ALA A 9 2.81 14.04 -62.18
C ALA A 9 2.87 13.07 -60.99
N ARG A 10 1.71 12.63 -60.50
CA ARG A 10 1.61 11.47 -59.62
C ARG A 10 1.63 10.20 -60.46
N LYS A 11 2.81 9.56 -60.50
CA LYS A 11 2.99 8.20 -61.04
C LYS A 11 2.19 7.21 -60.21
N ALA A 12 1.40 6.41 -60.93
CA ALA A 12 0.78 5.19 -60.44
C ALA A 12 1.87 4.13 -60.21
N GLU A 13 2.08 3.72 -58.96
CA GLU A 13 2.91 2.58 -58.61
C GLU A 13 2.00 1.42 -58.17
N LYS A 14 1.70 0.55 -59.14
CA LYS A 14 1.14 -0.79 -58.94
C LYS A 14 2.31 -1.77 -58.80
N GLN A 15 2.66 -2.14 -57.58
CA GLN A 15 3.36 -3.38 -57.23
C GLN A 15 2.81 -3.77 -55.84
N GLY A 16 2.03 -4.83 -55.66
CA GLY A 16 2.42 -6.20 -55.96
C GLY A 16 3.06 -6.85 -54.73
N SER A 17 2.35 -6.94 -53.60
CA SER A 17 2.78 -7.78 -52.46
C SER A 17 1.56 -8.31 -51.71
N THR A 18 1.02 -9.41 -52.21
CA THR A 18 0.14 -10.31 -51.46
C THR A 18 0.98 -11.01 -50.39
N LYS A 19 1.20 -10.35 -49.26
CA LYS A 19 1.73 -10.98 -48.06
C LYS A 19 0.64 -11.89 -47.48
N ARG A 20 0.71 -13.18 -47.82
CA ARG A 20 -0.11 -14.24 -47.23
C ARG A 20 -0.03 -14.09 -45.70
N ARG A 21 -1.19 -13.86 -45.07
CA ARG A 21 -1.35 -14.01 -43.63
C ARG A 21 -1.12 -15.50 -43.30
N PRO A 22 -0.26 -15.85 -42.32
CA PRO A 22 -0.21 -17.21 -41.82
C PRO A 22 -1.58 -17.56 -41.21
N ARG A 23 -2.07 -18.76 -41.53
CA ARG A 23 -3.24 -19.34 -40.89
C ARG A 23 -2.92 -19.54 -39.41
N ALA A 24 -3.88 -19.24 -38.55
CA ALA A 24 -3.77 -19.36 -37.08
C ALA A 24 -3.53 -20.81 -36.59
N ASP A 25 -3.53 -21.79 -37.50
CA ASP A 25 -3.43 -23.22 -37.17
C ASP A 25 -1.97 -23.72 -37.06
N GLU A 26 -0.97 -22.98 -37.56
CA GLU A 26 0.45 -23.36 -37.46
C GLU A 26 1.15 -22.86 -36.18
N ALA A 27 0.64 -21.81 -35.53
CA ALA A 27 1.24 -21.31 -34.28
C ALA A 27 0.99 -22.22 -33.07
N ALA A 28 -0.04 -23.08 -33.11
CA ALA A 28 -0.38 -23.98 -32.01
C ALA A 28 0.47 -25.27 -31.97
N THR A 29 1.24 -25.57 -33.02
CA THR A 29 2.07 -26.78 -33.09
C THR A 29 3.51 -26.55 -32.60
N GLU A 30 4.10 -25.36 -32.79
CA GLU A 30 5.45 -25.05 -32.29
C GLU A 30 5.52 -24.93 -30.76
N GLU A 31 4.47 -24.41 -30.09
CA GLU A 31 4.47 -24.29 -28.62
C GLU A 31 4.37 -25.66 -27.91
N ARG A 32 3.86 -26.69 -28.61
CA ARG A 32 3.72 -28.05 -28.05
C ARG A 32 5.01 -28.86 -28.15
N GLU A 33 5.85 -28.62 -29.16
CA GLU A 33 7.18 -29.23 -29.26
C GLU A 33 8.16 -28.61 -28.25
N ALA A 34 8.12 -27.30 -28.01
CA ALA A 34 9.00 -26.65 -27.03
C ALA A 34 8.78 -27.11 -25.58
N ARG A 35 7.54 -27.45 -25.18
CA ARG A 35 7.26 -28.00 -23.84
C ARG A 35 7.67 -29.46 -23.66
N SER A 36 7.72 -30.24 -24.75
CA SER A 36 8.13 -31.65 -24.69
C SER A 36 9.65 -31.84 -24.54
N ALA A 37 10.45 -30.83 -24.91
CA ALA A 37 11.91 -30.86 -24.79
C ALA A 37 12.42 -30.53 -23.38
N SER A 38 11.63 -29.81 -22.55
CA SER A 38 12.08 -29.42 -21.20
C SER A 38 11.84 -30.48 -20.11
N GLU A 39 11.00 -31.49 -20.35
CA GLU A 39 10.75 -32.56 -19.36
C GLU A 39 11.76 -33.73 -19.44
N ALA A 40 12.64 -33.77 -20.44
CA ALA A 40 13.57 -34.89 -20.65
C ALA A 40 14.95 -34.74 -19.97
N HIS A 41 15.26 -33.61 -19.32
CA HIS A 41 16.61 -33.34 -18.79
C HIS A 41 16.79 -33.40 -17.25
N GLY A 42 15.84 -33.98 -16.52
CA GLY A 42 15.88 -34.07 -15.05
C GLY A 42 16.22 -35.45 -14.45
N ALA A 43 16.87 -36.36 -15.21
CA ALA A 43 17.15 -37.73 -14.73
C ALA A 43 18.64 -38.11 -14.79
N GLY A 44 19.24 -38.28 -13.60
CA GLY A 44 20.59 -38.83 -13.36
C GLY A 44 21.65 -37.74 -13.28
N LYS A 45 22.56 -37.66 -12.32
CA LYS A 45 23.26 -38.61 -11.43
C LYS A 45 23.71 -37.75 -10.24
N ASP A 46 23.67 -38.21 -9.00
CA ASP A 46 24.92 -38.65 -8.39
C ASP A 46 24.71 -39.63 -7.25
N ARG A 47 25.59 -40.63 -7.27
CA ARG A 47 25.74 -41.72 -6.31
C ARG A 47 26.80 -41.31 -5.29
N SER A 48 26.46 -41.46 -4.01
CA SER A 48 27.34 -41.88 -2.90
C SER A 48 26.38 -42.48 -1.86
N ALA A 49 26.27 -43.81 -1.70
CA ALA A 49 27.12 -44.64 -0.85
C ALA A 49 27.48 -43.87 0.44
N ASP A 50 26.91 -44.17 1.61
CA ASP A 50 27.09 -45.41 2.37
C ASP A 50 26.21 -45.33 3.65
N LYS A 51 25.81 -46.47 4.24
CA LYS A 51 25.28 -46.64 5.63
C LYS A 51 24.03 -45.83 6.03
N GLU A 52 22.87 -46.42 6.34
CA GLU A 52 22.65 -47.40 7.41
C GLU A 52 21.43 -48.30 7.13
N ARG A 53 21.60 -49.58 7.50
CA ARG A 53 20.55 -50.60 7.58
C ARG A 53 19.79 -50.46 8.90
N HIS A 54 18.56 -51.00 8.91
CA HIS A 54 17.57 -51.11 10.01
C HIS A 54 16.56 -49.94 9.96
N THR A 55 15.30 -50.10 9.53
CA THR A 55 14.30 -51.11 9.92
C THR A 55 13.14 -51.22 8.91
N ASP A 56 13.29 -52.03 7.87
CA ASP A 56 12.16 -52.44 6.99
C ASP A 56 11.65 -53.83 7.40
N LYS A 57 10.69 -53.89 8.33
CA LYS A 57 9.91 -55.13 8.56
C LYS A 57 8.47 -54.96 9.04
N GLU A 58 7.84 -53.80 8.85
CA GLU A 58 6.41 -53.64 9.22
C GLU A 58 5.49 -53.09 8.12
N ARG A 59 5.98 -52.85 6.90
CA ARG A 59 5.18 -52.13 5.87
C ARG A 59 4.55 -52.97 4.76
N SER A 60 4.47 -54.29 4.90
CA SER A 60 3.95 -55.18 3.84
C SER A 60 2.62 -55.88 4.16
N ALA A 61 1.85 -55.44 5.16
CA ALA A 61 0.58 -56.10 5.54
C ALA A 61 -0.67 -55.19 5.61
N SER A 62 -0.71 -53.99 4.99
CA SER A 62 -1.94 -53.17 4.92
C SER A 62 -2.47 -52.92 3.51
N LYS A 63 -2.12 -53.79 2.56
CA LYS A 63 -2.58 -53.71 1.16
C LYS A 63 -3.78 -54.61 0.88
N ALA A 64 -4.84 -54.47 1.66
CA ALA A 64 -6.18 -54.94 1.33
C ALA A 64 -7.14 -54.55 2.46
N HIS A 65 -7.91 -53.47 2.27
CA HIS A 65 -9.30 -53.29 2.69
C HIS A 65 -9.65 -51.81 2.68
N GLY A 66 -10.75 -51.48 1.99
CA GLY A 66 -11.41 -50.19 2.15
C GLY A 66 -11.35 -49.31 0.91
N VAL A 67 -12.12 -49.69 -0.10
CA VAL A 67 -12.76 -48.75 -1.02
C VAL A 67 -13.58 -47.78 -0.16
N VAL A 68 -12.97 -46.67 0.25
CA VAL A 68 -13.66 -45.59 0.95
C VAL A 68 -14.47 -44.87 -0.10
N LYS A 69 -15.78 -45.03 0.04
CA LYS A 69 -16.85 -44.41 -0.71
C LYS A 69 -16.75 -42.88 -0.56
N GLU A 70 -16.02 -42.22 -1.46
CA GLU A 70 -16.05 -40.77 -1.71
C GLU A 70 -17.39 -40.34 -2.36
N ARG A 71 -18.51 -40.73 -1.76
CA ARG A 71 -19.85 -40.31 -2.14
C ARG A 71 -20.62 -40.01 -0.87
N SER A 72 -20.49 -38.78 -0.33
CA SER A 72 -21.59 -38.06 0.33
C SER A 72 -21.23 -36.78 1.08
N LEU A 73 -19.95 -36.43 1.30
CA LEU A 73 -19.62 -35.27 2.16
C LEU A 73 -19.67 -33.89 1.48
N ASP A 74 -19.93 -33.81 0.18
CA ASP A 74 -20.17 -32.53 -0.52
C ASP A 74 -21.66 -32.12 -0.55
N LYS A 75 -22.56 -32.90 0.05
CA LYS A 75 -24.02 -32.63 -0.04
C LYS A 75 -24.65 -32.02 1.22
N GLU A 76 -23.91 -31.90 2.32
CA GLU A 76 -24.44 -31.28 3.56
C GLU A 76 -23.96 -29.84 3.77
N ARG A 77 -23.08 -29.30 2.93
CA ARG A 77 -22.64 -27.88 3.02
C ARG A 77 -23.51 -26.89 2.23
N SER A 78 -24.66 -27.33 1.70
CA SER A 78 -25.59 -26.49 0.92
C SER A 78 -26.94 -26.24 1.63
N ALA A 79 -27.03 -26.50 2.93
CA ALA A 79 -28.26 -26.31 3.71
C ALA A 79 -28.07 -25.47 4.97
N ASP A 80 -26.97 -24.73 5.10
CA ASP A 80 -26.97 -23.54 5.96
C ASP A 80 -27.81 -22.49 5.24
N GLY A 81 -29.12 -22.61 5.46
CA GLY A 81 -30.09 -21.57 5.21
C GLY A 81 -29.76 -20.38 6.10
N GLN A 82 -28.71 -19.63 5.73
CA GLN A 82 -28.65 -18.21 5.99
C GLN A 82 -29.78 -17.59 5.18
N GLY A 83 -30.99 -17.70 5.74
CA GLY A 83 -32.07 -16.82 5.39
C GLY A 83 -31.54 -15.39 5.47
N PRO A 84 -32.00 -14.50 4.56
CA PRO A 84 -31.49 -13.14 4.47
C PRO A 84 -31.41 -12.58 5.87
N SER A 85 -30.21 -12.16 6.26
CA SER A 85 -29.96 -11.68 7.61
C SER A 85 -30.98 -10.60 7.93
N ALA A 86 -31.35 -10.43 9.21
CA ALA A 86 -32.30 -9.38 9.59
C ALA A 86 -31.85 -8.00 9.06
N LEU A 87 -30.53 -7.82 8.89
CA LEU A 87 -29.92 -6.64 8.27
C LEU A 87 -30.23 -6.51 6.77
N ASP A 88 -30.20 -7.58 5.98
CA ASP A 88 -30.57 -7.53 4.55
C ASP A 88 -32.03 -7.09 4.35
N ARG A 89 -32.94 -7.54 5.22
CA ARG A 89 -34.35 -7.08 5.19
C ARG A 89 -34.48 -5.61 5.58
N TRP A 90 -33.64 -5.13 6.51
CA TRP A 90 -33.57 -3.71 6.87
C TRP A 90 -33.01 -2.86 5.72
N PHE A 91 -32.03 -3.35 4.96
CA PHE A 91 -31.48 -2.65 3.80
C PHE A 91 -32.46 -2.58 2.63
N GLU A 92 -33.17 -3.67 2.32
CA GLU A 92 -34.25 -3.66 1.33
C GLU A 92 -35.37 -2.67 1.71
N LEU A 93 -35.73 -2.61 3.00
CA LEU A 93 -36.65 -1.60 3.51
C LEU A 93 -36.05 -0.18 3.42
N ALA A 94 -34.76 0.01 3.67
CA ALA A 94 -34.08 1.31 3.57
C ALA A 94 -33.97 1.82 2.12
N LEU A 95 -33.76 0.91 1.16
CA LEU A 95 -33.76 1.20 -0.28
C LEU A 95 -35.16 1.55 -0.79
N ALA A 96 -36.18 0.80 -0.36
CA ALA A 96 -37.57 1.19 -0.60
C ALA A 96 -37.88 2.56 0.03
N GLN A 97 -37.38 2.81 1.25
CA GLN A 97 -37.56 4.07 1.98
C GLN A 97 -36.87 5.26 1.28
N ARG A 98 -35.85 5.06 0.44
CA ARG A 98 -35.26 6.14 -0.38
C ARG A 98 -36.25 6.76 -1.37
N HIS A 99 -37.19 5.97 -1.88
CA HIS A 99 -38.26 6.47 -2.76
C HIS A 99 -39.45 7.04 -1.97
N PHE A 100 -39.71 6.55 -0.75
CA PHE A 100 -40.82 7.02 0.09
C PHE A 100 -40.46 8.20 1.00
N ALA A 101 -39.19 8.47 1.28
CA ALA A 101 -38.76 9.56 2.14
C ALA A 101 -39.14 10.96 1.60
N PRO A 102 -38.94 11.29 0.30
CA PRO A 102 -39.36 12.59 -0.24
C PRO A 102 -40.86 12.87 -0.11
N PRO A 103 -41.78 11.97 -0.54
CA PRO A 103 -43.21 12.23 -0.38
C PRO A 103 -43.65 12.27 1.08
N LEU A 104 -43.03 11.46 1.96
CA LEU A 104 -43.34 11.47 3.39
C LEU A 104 -42.99 12.82 4.04
N VAL A 105 -41.81 13.38 3.76
CA VAL A 105 -41.41 14.70 4.23
C VAL A 105 -42.37 15.78 3.73
N LEU A 106 -42.79 15.69 2.48
CA LEU A 106 -43.74 16.63 1.87
C LEU A 106 -45.12 16.55 2.55
N LEU A 107 -45.62 15.35 2.84
CA LEU A 107 -46.87 15.13 3.58
C LEU A 107 -46.79 15.69 5.01
N ILE A 108 -45.66 15.48 5.71
CA ILE A 108 -45.44 16.03 7.05
C ILE A 108 -45.42 17.57 6.99
N ALA A 109 -44.70 18.16 6.03
CA ALA A 109 -44.64 19.61 5.87
C ALA A 109 -46.02 20.22 5.57
N LEU A 110 -46.84 19.57 4.73
CA LEU A 110 -48.21 20.00 4.46
C LEU A 110 -49.13 19.87 5.69
N GLY A 111 -49.03 18.77 6.44
CA GLY A 111 -49.80 18.57 7.67
C GLY A 111 -49.46 19.60 8.76
N VAL A 112 -48.17 19.84 8.98
CA VAL A 112 -47.69 20.87 9.94
C VAL A 112 -48.09 22.26 9.47
N GLY A 113 -47.96 22.56 8.17
CA GLY A 113 -48.38 23.83 7.60
C GLY A 113 -49.87 24.12 7.74
N PHE A 114 -50.70 23.08 7.61
CA PHE A 114 -52.14 23.19 7.79
C PHE A 114 -52.51 23.49 9.25
N TRP A 115 -51.82 22.89 10.23
CA TRP A 115 -52.12 23.04 11.65
C TRP A 115 -51.49 24.27 12.31
N LEU A 116 -50.22 24.55 12.02
CA LEU A 116 -49.42 25.59 12.70
C LEU A 116 -49.16 26.82 11.80
N GLY A 117 -49.62 26.80 10.55
CA GLY A 117 -49.46 27.88 9.58
C GLY A 117 -48.20 27.79 8.72
N LEU A 118 -48.13 28.68 7.72
CA LEU A 118 -47.11 28.66 6.67
C LEU A 118 -45.66 28.77 7.19
N GLY A 119 -45.45 29.54 8.27
CA GLY A 119 -44.11 29.71 8.86
C GLY A 119 -43.53 28.40 9.39
N ALA A 120 -44.34 27.56 10.03
CA ALA A 120 -43.91 26.26 10.52
C ALA A 120 -43.59 25.28 9.37
N ALA A 121 -44.36 25.31 8.28
CA ALA A 121 -44.08 24.50 7.09
C ALA A 121 -42.72 24.83 6.46
N LEU A 122 -42.39 26.12 6.35
CA LEU A 122 -41.10 26.55 5.81
C LEU A 122 -39.91 26.08 6.67
N LEU A 123 -40.05 26.10 8.01
CA LEU A 123 -39.02 25.58 8.91
C LEU A 123 -38.80 24.07 8.75
N VAL A 124 -39.87 23.28 8.64
CA VAL A 124 -39.78 21.83 8.41
C VAL A 124 -39.10 21.52 7.09
N LEU A 125 -39.47 22.24 6.02
CA LEU A 125 -38.89 22.06 4.69
C LEU A 125 -37.40 22.42 4.69
N ALA A 126 -37.02 23.54 5.31
CA ALA A 126 -35.62 23.94 5.46
C ALA A 126 -34.80 22.90 6.24
N GLY A 127 -35.34 22.37 7.35
CA GLY A 127 -34.70 21.30 8.12
C GLY A 127 -34.51 20.02 7.31
N ALA A 128 -35.50 19.64 6.50
CA ALA A 128 -35.39 18.48 5.63
C ALA A 128 -34.35 18.65 4.52
N VAL A 129 -34.27 19.84 3.92
CA VAL A 129 -33.22 20.17 2.94
C VAL A 129 -31.83 20.11 3.59
N LEU A 130 -31.68 20.64 4.81
CA LEU A 130 -30.41 20.57 5.53
C LEU A 130 -29.99 19.12 5.81
N LEU A 131 -30.91 18.28 6.29
CA LEU A 131 -30.65 16.85 6.52
C LEU A 131 -30.29 16.12 5.23
N LEU A 132 -30.94 16.45 4.11
CA LEU A 132 -30.62 15.91 2.80
C LEU A 132 -29.18 16.26 2.38
N VAL A 133 -28.75 17.50 2.60
CA VAL A 133 -27.37 17.93 2.29
C VAL A 133 -26.36 17.18 3.16
N ILE A 134 -26.63 17.03 4.45
CA ILE A 134 -25.77 16.25 5.36
C ILE A 134 -25.69 14.78 4.90
N ALA A 135 -26.81 14.18 4.51
CA ALA A 135 -26.84 12.81 4.00
C ALA A 135 -26.07 12.66 2.67
N LEU A 136 -26.20 13.62 1.75
CA LEU A 136 -25.42 13.68 0.50
C LEU A 136 -23.92 13.83 0.77
N PHE A 137 -23.55 14.69 1.73
CA PHE A 137 -22.17 14.85 2.16
C PHE A 137 -21.62 13.53 2.71
N TRP A 138 -22.37 12.86 3.58
CA TRP A 138 -21.96 11.56 4.13
C TRP A 138 -21.82 10.48 3.05
N ALA A 139 -22.77 10.42 2.11
CA ALA A 139 -22.69 9.51 0.96
C ALA A 139 -21.47 9.81 0.07
N SER A 140 -21.11 11.09 -0.09
CA SER A 140 -19.90 11.49 -0.82
C SER A 140 -18.63 11.07 -0.07
N VAL A 141 -18.60 11.25 1.26
CA VAL A 141 -17.48 10.80 2.09
C VAL A 141 -17.31 9.29 1.96
N GLN A 142 -18.40 8.51 2.09
CA GLN A 142 -18.37 7.05 1.91
C GLN A 142 -17.90 6.63 0.50
N SER A 143 -18.33 7.35 -0.53
CA SER A 143 -17.87 7.10 -1.89
C SER A 143 -16.38 7.43 -2.10
N LEU A 144 -15.84 8.40 -1.36
CA LEU A 144 -14.44 8.81 -1.42
C LEU A 144 -13.53 7.94 -0.54
N THR A 145 -14.04 7.46 0.60
CA THR A 145 -13.32 6.50 1.46
C THR A 145 -13.23 5.13 0.83
N GLY A 146 -13.93 4.89 -0.29
CA GLY A 146 -13.81 3.65 -1.06
C GLY A 146 -14.45 2.46 -0.34
N GLU A 147 -15.29 2.70 0.66
CA GLU A 147 -16.20 1.72 1.24
C GLU A 147 -17.34 1.48 0.25
N SER A 148 -17.01 0.95 -0.93
CA SER A 148 -17.94 0.02 -1.58
C SER A 148 -18.31 -1.03 -0.54
N ASP A 149 -19.58 -1.45 -0.46
CA ASP A 149 -20.11 -2.52 0.42
C ASP A 149 -19.36 -3.85 0.23
N LEU A 150 -18.08 -3.88 0.53
CA LEU A 150 -17.34 -5.04 0.94
C LEU A 150 -17.95 -5.30 2.31
N ASN A 151 -18.77 -6.34 2.36
CA ASN A 151 -19.31 -6.90 3.58
C ASN A 151 -18.23 -6.83 4.67
N ILE A 152 -18.57 -6.50 5.92
CA ILE A 152 -17.58 -6.38 7.00
C ILE A 152 -16.69 -7.62 7.07
N GLU A 153 -17.22 -8.80 6.74
CA GLU A 153 -16.45 -10.05 6.56
C GLU A 153 -15.42 -10.01 5.41
N GLU A 154 -15.78 -9.41 4.28
CA GLU A 154 -14.91 -9.20 3.12
C GLU A 154 -13.88 -8.10 3.41
N ALA A 155 -14.29 -7.01 4.06
CA ALA A 155 -13.38 -5.98 4.56
C ALA A 155 -12.42 -6.54 5.63
N LEU A 156 -12.87 -7.43 6.53
CA LEU A 156 -12.00 -8.10 7.51
C LEU A 156 -11.06 -9.10 6.85
N SER A 157 -11.49 -9.80 5.80
CA SER A 157 -10.62 -10.73 5.07
C SER A 157 -9.65 -10.03 4.12
N LEU A 158 -9.98 -8.84 3.61
CA LEU A 158 -9.03 -7.95 2.94
C LEU A 158 -8.13 -7.19 3.94
N ALA A 159 -8.59 -6.92 5.16
CA ALA A 159 -7.83 -6.22 6.20
C ALA A 159 -6.94 -7.16 7.01
N ALA A 160 -7.25 -8.46 7.06
CA ALA A 160 -6.35 -9.48 7.58
C ALA A 160 -5.12 -9.50 6.67
N PRO A 161 -3.95 -9.06 7.16
CA PRO A 161 -2.75 -9.05 6.35
C PRO A 161 -2.51 -10.48 5.86
N SER A 162 -2.29 -10.61 4.55
CA SER A 162 -1.92 -11.91 3.99
C SER A 162 -0.66 -12.43 4.68
N VAL A 163 -0.51 -13.75 4.76
CA VAL A 163 0.67 -14.37 5.38
C VAL A 163 1.97 -13.84 4.75
N GLU A 164 1.92 -13.51 3.45
CA GLU A 164 3.00 -12.89 2.68
C GLU A 164 3.30 -11.44 3.13
N GLU A 165 2.28 -10.65 3.47
CA GLU A 165 2.46 -9.31 4.02
C GLU A 165 3.02 -9.33 5.45
N GLU A 166 2.61 -10.29 6.26
CA GLU A 166 3.20 -10.51 7.58
C GLU A 166 4.67 -10.91 7.48
N GLN A 167 5.01 -11.82 6.55
CA GLN A 167 6.40 -12.19 6.25
C GLN A 167 7.21 -10.96 5.79
N LYS A 168 6.65 -10.11 4.93
CA LYS A 168 7.31 -8.85 4.52
C LYS A 168 7.60 -7.95 5.73
N ARG A 169 6.62 -7.77 6.64
CA ARG A 169 6.82 -6.97 7.86
C ARG A 169 7.86 -7.59 8.79
N ALA A 170 7.90 -8.92 8.88
CA ALA A 170 8.89 -9.65 9.66
C ALA A 170 10.31 -9.46 9.11
N VAL A 171 10.52 -9.62 7.80
CA VAL A 171 11.83 -9.41 7.14
C VAL A 171 12.31 -7.97 7.27
N LEU A 172 11.41 -6.99 7.10
CA LEU A 172 11.76 -5.58 7.29
C LEU A 172 12.11 -5.24 8.74
N ARG A 173 11.47 -5.91 9.72
CA ARG A 173 11.83 -5.77 11.13
C ARG A 173 13.19 -6.41 11.41
N ALA A 174 13.47 -7.59 10.87
CA ALA A 174 14.76 -8.28 11.01
C ALA A 174 15.93 -7.44 10.45
N LEU A 175 15.74 -6.79 9.31
CA LEU A 175 16.75 -5.86 8.76
C LEU A 175 17.06 -4.68 9.69
N LYS A 176 16.03 -4.12 10.34
CA LYS A 176 16.23 -3.04 11.32
C LYS A 176 16.91 -3.51 12.60
N ASP A 177 16.62 -4.74 13.01
CA ASP A 177 17.23 -5.35 14.19
C ASP A 177 18.72 -5.60 13.95
N LEU A 178 19.10 -6.09 12.76
CA LEU A 178 20.50 -6.22 12.35
C LEU A 178 21.24 -4.88 12.37
N ASP A 179 20.64 -3.79 11.86
CA ASP A 179 21.24 -2.46 11.94
C ASP A 179 21.48 -2.00 13.39
N TYR A 180 20.59 -2.39 14.30
CA TYR A 180 20.71 -2.08 15.72
C TYR A 180 21.79 -2.93 16.39
N GLU A 181 21.86 -4.22 16.10
CA GLU A 181 22.90 -5.13 16.63
C GLU A 181 24.31 -4.74 16.17
N LEU A 182 24.46 -4.28 14.92
CA LEU A 182 25.72 -3.74 14.41
C LEU A 182 26.14 -2.49 15.20
N ARG A 183 25.21 -1.57 15.47
CA ARG A 183 25.49 -0.34 16.24
C ARG A 183 25.88 -0.61 17.68
N ILE A 184 25.38 -1.68 18.28
CA ILE A 184 25.76 -2.12 19.63
C ILE A 184 27.11 -2.88 19.61
N GLY A 185 27.59 -3.27 18.43
CA GLY A 185 28.80 -4.08 18.29
C GLY A 185 28.59 -5.54 18.68
N LYS A 186 27.35 -6.06 18.61
CA LYS A 186 27.06 -7.48 18.88
C LYS A 186 27.44 -8.39 17.71
N ILE A 187 27.44 -7.83 16.50
CA ILE A 187 27.78 -8.53 15.25
C ILE A 187 28.93 -7.80 14.58
N SER A 188 29.78 -8.56 13.87
CA SER A 188 30.84 -7.99 13.06
C SER A 188 30.26 -7.33 11.80
N GLN A 189 31.06 -6.47 11.15
CA GLN A 189 30.65 -5.85 9.89
C GLN A 189 30.50 -6.90 8.78
N GLU A 190 31.37 -7.92 8.80
CA GLU A 190 31.36 -9.03 7.86
C GLU A 190 30.07 -9.87 7.98
N ASP A 191 29.67 -10.23 9.19
CA ASP A 191 28.42 -10.98 9.44
C ASP A 191 27.19 -10.16 9.04
N TYR A 192 27.22 -8.85 9.31
CA TYR A 192 26.15 -7.94 8.90
C TYR A 192 26.00 -7.90 7.37
N ASP A 193 27.10 -7.80 6.63
CA ASP A 193 27.06 -7.73 5.17
C ASP A 193 26.51 -9.02 4.56
N GLU A 194 26.88 -10.19 5.09
CA GLU A 194 26.33 -11.48 4.66
C GLU A 194 24.83 -11.60 4.97
N LEU A 195 24.43 -11.35 6.22
CA LEU A 195 23.03 -11.48 6.65
C LEU A 195 22.12 -10.46 5.95
N SER A 196 22.56 -9.22 5.80
CA SER A 196 21.79 -8.18 5.13
C SER A 196 21.57 -8.49 3.65
N GLN A 197 22.56 -9.04 2.95
CA GLN A 197 22.41 -9.49 1.55
C GLN A 197 21.38 -10.61 1.45
N ARG A 198 21.44 -11.61 2.36
CA ARG A 198 20.47 -12.71 2.40
C ARG A 198 19.04 -12.21 2.64
N TYR A 199 18.82 -11.34 3.63
CA TYR A 199 17.48 -10.78 3.91
C TYR A 199 16.97 -9.88 2.78
N ARG A 200 17.84 -9.11 2.11
CA ARG A 200 17.45 -8.31 0.94
C ARG A 200 17.04 -9.19 -0.24
N ALA A 201 17.73 -10.30 -0.47
CA ALA A 201 17.35 -11.27 -1.49
C ALA A 201 15.98 -11.91 -1.18
N GLU A 202 15.74 -12.26 0.08
CA GLU A 202 14.46 -12.79 0.55
C GLU A 202 13.32 -11.77 0.43
N ALA A 203 13.54 -10.52 0.85
CA ALA A 203 12.59 -9.43 0.68
C ALA A 203 12.22 -9.20 -0.79
N LYS A 204 13.22 -9.24 -1.70
CA LYS A 204 12.99 -9.10 -3.14
C LYS A 204 12.12 -10.24 -3.68
N ARG A 205 12.37 -11.48 -3.25
CA ARG A 205 11.57 -12.65 -3.63
C ARG A 205 10.11 -12.54 -3.15
N LEU A 206 9.89 -12.08 -1.91
CA LEU A 206 8.54 -11.86 -1.37
C LEU A 206 7.79 -10.76 -2.12
N LEU A 207 8.46 -9.64 -2.43
CA LEU A 207 7.86 -8.54 -3.18
C LEU A 207 7.47 -8.96 -4.61
N GLN A 208 8.27 -9.81 -5.27
CA GLN A 208 7.93 -10.33 -6.59
C GLN A 208 6.68 -11.21 -6.56
N ARG A 209 6.53 -12.07 -5.54
CA ARG A 209 5.32 -12.89 -5.36
C ARG A 209 4.08 -12.04 -5.11
N LEU A 210 4.18 -11.04 -4.23
CA LEU A 210 3.08 -10.12 -3.97
C LEU A 210 2.68 -9.34 -5.24
N ALA A 211 3.65 -8.91 -6.04
CA ALA A 211 3.39 -8.23 -7.31
C ALA A 211 2.67 -9.14 -8.32
N GLU A 212 3.00 -10.44 -8.35
CA GLU A 212 2.32 -11.43 -9.20
C GLU A 212 0.86 -11.65 -8.77
N VAL A 213 0.61 -11.83 -7.47
CA VAL A 213 -0.75 -11.96 -6.91
C VAL A 213 -1.57 -10.69 -7.17
N GLU A 214 -0.97 -9.51 -6.95
CA GLU A 214 -1.63 -8.23 -7.22
C GLU A 214 -1.93 -8.04 -8.71
N ALA A 215 -1.03 -8.46 -9.60
CA ALA A 215 -1.24 -8.41 -11.05
C ALA A 215 -2.42 -9.30 -11.48
N GLU A 216 -2.53 -10.51 -10.92
CA GLU A 216 -3.67 -11.40 -11.17
C GLU A 216 -4.98 -10.80 -10.64
N ALA A 217 -4.98 -10.27 -9.42
CA ALA A 217 -6.14 -9.61 -8.83
C ALA A 217 -6.60 -8.40 -9.67
N LYS A 218 -5.66 -7.56 -10.13
CA LYS A 218 -5.94 -6.44 -11.03
C LYS A 218 -6.51 -6.91 -12.37
N ALA A 219 -5.95 -7.97 -12.94
CA ALA A 219 -6.46 -8.55 -14.19
C ALA A 219 -7.89 -9.08 -14.03
N ALA A 220 -8.19 -9.76 -12.91
CA ALA A 220 -9.53 -10.24 -12.60
C ALA A 220 -10.52 -9.08 -12.39
N ALA A 221 -10.14 -8.04 -11.63
CA ALA A 221 -10.93 -6.84 -11.44
C ALA A 221 -11.24 -6.15 -12.78
N ARG A 222 -10.23 -6.03 -13.66
CA ARG A 222 -10.38 -5.45 -14.99
C ARG A 222 -11.36 -6.24 -15.85
N ARG A 223 -11.29 -7.58 -15.86
CA ARG A 223 -12.26 -8.44 -16.58
C ARG A 223 -13.69 -8.23 -16.09
N ARG A 224 -13.90 -8.14 -14.77
CA ARG A 224 -15.22 -7.85 -14.19
C ARG A 224 -15.75 -6.47 -14.61
N LEU A 225 -14.87 -5.46 -14.62
CA LEU A 225 -15.18 -4.11 -15.09
C LEU A 225 -15.57 -4.09 -16.57
N GLU A 226 -14.76 -4.73 -17.42
CA GLU A 226 -15.02 -4.86 -18.86
C GLU A 226 -16.37 -5.56 -19.11
N THR A 227 -16.69 -6.60 -18.33
CA THR A 227 -17.96 -7.32 -18.43
C THR A 227 -19.15 -6.41 -18.09
N ARG A 228 -19.05 -5.61 -17.02
CA ARG A 228 -20.10 -4.64 -16.62
C ARG A 228 -20.24 -3.49 -17.63
N LEU A 229 -19.14 -3.01 -18.20
CA LEU A 229 -19.14 -1.97 -19.23
C LEU A 229 -19.73 -2.48 -20.55
N ALA A 230 -19.44 -3.73 -20.93
CA ALA A 230 -20.05 -4.40 -22.08
C ALA A 230 -21.56 -4.51 -21.91
N ALA A 231 -22.03 -4.98 -20.74
CA ALA A 231 -23.46 -5.13 -20.45
C ALA A 231 -24.22 -3.79 -20.51
N ARG A 232 -23.56 -2.66 -20.26
CA ARG A 232 -24.13 -1.31 -20.37
C ARG A 232 -23.93 -0.65 -21.73
N GLY A 233 -23.25 -1.29 -22.68
CA GLY A 233 -22.92 -0.70 -23.98
C GLY A 233 -21.91 0.46 -23.91
N LEU A 234 -21.18 0.60 -22.80
CA LEU A 234 -20.24 1.72 -22.55
C LEU A 234 -18.78 1.36 -22.82
N LEU A 235 -18.50 0.15 -23.27
CA LEU A 235 -17.13 -0.36 -23.42
C LEU A 235 -16.30 0.48 -24.41
N SER A 236 -16.90 0.92 -25.52
CA SER A 236 -16.24 1.78 -26.51
C SER A 236 -15.88 3.15 -25.96
N GLN A 237 -16.75 3.74 -25.12
CA GLN A 237 -16.48 5.03 -24.48
C GLN A 237 -15.35 4.93 -23.45
N ALA A 238 -15.33 3.86 -22.65
CA ALA A 238 -14.26 3.61 -21.69
C ALA A 238 -12.91 3.42 -22.39
N GLN A 239 -12.86 2.64 -23.48
CA GLN A 239 -11.64 2.47 -24.28
C GLN A 239 -11.16 3.78 -24.89
N ALA A 240 -12.07 4.60 -25.43
CA ALA A 240 -11.74 5.91 -25.98
C ALA A 240 -11.19 6.86 -24.89
N ALA A 241 -11.79 6.87 -23.70
CA ALA A 241 -11.31 7.69 -22.58
C ALA A 241 -9.92 7.24 -22.10
N THR A 242 -9.66 5.93 -22.05
CA THR A 242 -8.34 5.40 -21.66
C THR A 242 -7.27 5.76 -22.69
N ALA A 243 -7.60 5.67 -23.99
CA ALA A 243 -6.70 6.08 -25.06
C ALA A 243 -6.40 7.58 -25.01
N GLN A 244 -7.40 8.42 -24.74
CA GLN A 244 -7.21 9.86 -24.58
C GLN A 244 -6.34 10.19 -23.36
N ALA A 245 -6.50 9.49 -22.25
CA ALA A 245 -5.67 9.68 -21.05
C ALA A 245 -4.19 9.33 -21.31
N VAL A 246 -3.90 8.22 -22.00
CA VAL A 246 -2.53 7.83 -22.36
C VAL A 246 -1.89 8.84 -23.33
N VAL A 247 -2.66 9.35 -24.29
CA VAL A 247 -2.18 10.40 -25.21
C VAL A 247 -1.93 11.71 -24.46
N ALA A 248 -2.80 12.09 -23.52
CA ALA A 248 -2.63 13.29 -22.69
C ALA A 248 -1.39 13.19 -21.78
N GLU A 249 -1.13 12.01 -21.19
CA GLU A 249 0.08 11.75 -20.38
C GLU A 249 1.35 11.82 -21.24
N THR A 250 1.33 11.26 -22.45
CA THR A 250 2.48 11.27 -23.38
C THR A 250 2.73 12.66 -24.00
N THR A 251 1.68 13.48 -24.15
CA THR A 251 1.78 14.85 -24.69
C THR A 251 2.14 15.88 -23.62
N ARG A 252 2.07 15.51 -22.33
CA ARG A 252 2.78 16.23 -21.28
C ARG A 252 4.27 15.98 -21.51
N GLU A 253 4.83 16.82 -22.38
CA GLU A 253 6.26 16.89 -22.66
C GLU A 253 7.00 16.76 -21.32
N PRO A 254 7.94 15.82 -21.19
CA PRO A 254 8.83 15.80 -20.04
C PRO A 254 9.67 17.06 -20.14
N SER A 255 9.15 18.16 -19.58
CA SER A 255 9.91 19.31 -19.10
C SER A 255 10.74 18.86 -17.90
N VAL A 256 11.51 17.79 -18.10
CA VAL A 256 12.70 17.50 -17.33
C VAL A 256 13.65 18.60 -17.77
N GLY A 257 13.65 19.67 -16.98
CA GLY A 257 14.79 20.55 -16.91
C GLY A 257 16.00 19.66 -16.71
N SER A 258 16.76 19.48 -17.78
CA SER A 258 18.08 18.89 -17.80
C SER A 258 19.02 19.83 -17.04
N GLN A 259 18.87 19.90 -15.71
CA GLN A 259 19.95 20.23 -14.80
C GLN A 259 20.69 18.93 -14.49
N THR A 260 21.32 18.37 -15.51
CA THR A 260 22.62 17.75 -15.31
C THR A 260 23.60 18.90 -15.15
N ASP A 261 23.67 19.46 -13.94
CA ASP A 261 24.88 20.15 -13.52
C ASP A 261 25.98 19.08 -13.51
N GLU A 262 26.72 19.10 -14.61
CA GLU A 262 28.17 18.99 -14.71
C GLU A 262 28.89 19.03 -13.35
N LEU A 263 28.75 17.95 -12.55
CA LEU A 263 29.68 17.63 -11.48
C LEU A 263 30.80 16.74 -12.06
N SER A 264 31.47 17.28 -13.08
CA SER A 264 32.80 16.85 -13.48
C SER A 264 33.78 17.82 -12.87
N ASP A 265 34.30 17.52 -11.69
CA ASP A 265 35.67 17.88 -11.32
C ASP A 265 36.16 17.09 -10.10
N ALA A 266 37.30 16.43 -10.32
CA ALA A 266 38.28 15.96 -9.34
C ALA A 266 37.85 14.96 -8.25
N VAL A 267 37.84 13.67 -8.61
CA VAL A 267 38.37 12.64 -7.68
C VAL A 267 39.66 12.11 -8.30
N GLU A 268 40.78 12.68 -7.85
CA GLU A 268 42.12 12.19 -8.10
C GLU A 268 42.28 10.76 -7.54
N PRO A 269 42.92 9.84 -8.28
CA PRO A 269 43.34 8.55 -7.72
C PRO A 269 44.62 8.75 -6.89
N ALA A 270 44.49 8.83 -5.57
CA ALA A 270 45.63 8.73 -4.67
C ALA A 270 46.18 7.30 -4.67
N THR A 271 47.11 7.04 -5.60
CA THR A 271 48.22 6.11 -5.42
C THR A 271 49.28 6.71 -4.50
N THR A 272 50.10 5.86 -3.88
CA THR A 272 51.18 6.11 -2.87
C THR A 272 50.66 6.00 -1.43
N SER A 273 51.31 5.32 -0.48
CA SER A 273 52.63 4.72 -0.42
C SER A 273 52.67 3.77 0.77
N ASP A 274 53.35 2.64 0.60
CA ASP A 274 54.05 1.94 1.68
C ASP A 274 54.73 2.93 2.64
N SER A 275 54.53 2.75 3.95
CA SER A 275 55.58 3.01 4.94
C SER A 275 55.28 2.25 6.24
N GLN A 276 55.86 1.06 6.26
CA GLN A 276 56.43 0.35 7.40
C GLN A 276 57.01 1.31 8.47
N THR A 277 56.48 1.23 9.69
CA THR A 277 57.22 1.58 10.92
C THR A 277 56.87 0.55 11.99
N ASP A 278 57.78 -0.41 12.15
CA ASP A 278 57.93 -1.22 13.36
C ASP A 278 58.24 -0.31 14.56
N GLU A 279 57.51 -0.47 15.67
CA GLU A 279 58.14 -0.39 16.99
C GLU A 279 57.41 -1.30 18.02
N PRO A 280 58.17 -1.95 18.93
CA PRO A 280 57.67 -3.00 19.80
C PRO A 280 57.21 -2.45 21.16
N ILE A 281 56.02 -2.86 21.63
CA ILE A 281 55.63 -2.65 23.03
C ILE A 281 55.89 -3.94 23.81
N ALA A 282 56.87 -3.85 24.71
CA ALA A 282 57.28 -4.88 25.63
C ALA A 282 56.24 -5.12 26.74
N THR A 283 55.92 -6.40 26.90
CA THR A 283 55.65 -7.18 28.12
C THR A 283 55.82 -6.48 29.47
N THR A 284 54.77 -6.51 30.29
CA THR A 284 54.77 -6.72 31.76
C THR A 284 53.34 -7.18 32.10
N GLY A 285 53.06 -8.44 32.46
CA GLY A 285 53.35 -9.06 33.76
C GLY A 285 52.01 -9.46 34.42
N GLU A 286 51.79 -10.78 34.53
CA GLU A 286 50.66 -11.51 35.13
C GLU A 286 50.31 -11.11 36.59
N PRO A 287 49.11 -11.43 37.10
CA PRO A 287 48.94 -12.72 37.77
C PRO A 287 47.59 -13.45 37.54
N PRO A 288 47.52 -14.75 37.89
CA PRO A 288 46.40 -15.64 37.56
C PRO A 288 45.31 -15.60 38.63
N ILE A 289 44.06 -15.80 38.22
CA ILE A 289 42.96 -16.14 39.12
C ILE A 289 42.39 -17.49 38.72
N ASP A 290 42.88 -18.49 39.45
CA ASP A 290 42.32 -19.81 39.66
C ASP A 290 41.09 -19.69 40.57
N SER A 291 39.94 -20.25 40.16
CA SER A 291 38.85 -20.74 41.02
C SER A 291 37.67 -21.29 40.19
N THR A 292 37.61 -22.61 40.09
CA THR A 292 36.36 -23.42 40.12
C THR A 292 36.56 -24.46 41.25
N PRO A 293 35.55 -25.14 41.84
CA PRO A 293 34.13 -25.32 41.46
C PRO A 293 33.12 -25.30 42.64
N ASP A 294 31.87 -25.68 42.34
CA ASP A 294 30.85 -26.39 43.17
C ASP A 294 29.45 -25.74 43.33
N GLU A 295 28.46 -26.55 42.94
CA GLU A 295 26.98 -26.49 43.06
C GLU A 295 26.48 -26.48 44.54
N PRO A 296 25.19 -26.73 44.91
CA PRO A 296 23.88 -26.74 44.21
C PRO A 296 22.75 -26.00 44.97
N GLY A 297 21.53 -25.97 44.41
CA GLY A 297 20.26 -25.95 45.18
C GLY A 297 19.33 -24.77 44.87
N SER A 298 18.17 -25.01 44.27
CA SER A 298 16.93 -25.45 44.94
C SER A 298 16.10 -24.28 45.48
N SER A 299 15.10 -23.84 44.70
CA SER A 299 13.72 -23.61 45.19
C SER A 299 12.78 -23.20 44.05
N THR A 300 12.25 -24.18 43.34
CA THR A 300 10.86 -24.14 42.85
C THR A 300 9.94 -24.13 44.05
N GLN A 301 9.24 -23.02 44.30
CA GLN A 301 8.09 -22.98 45.20
C GLN A 301 6.82 -22.95 44.36
N SER A 302 6.06 -24.03 44.54
CA SER A 302 4.71 -24.26 44.08
C SER A 302 3.71 -23.40 44.86
N ALA A 303 2.64 -23.03 44.15
CA ALA A 303 1.23 -23.19 44.49
C ALA A 303 0.64 -22.61 45.79
N ASP A 304 -0.60 -22.15 45.59
CA ASP A 304 -1.69 -21.95 46.53
C ASP A 304 -1.64 -20.69 47.41
N ASP A 305 -2.62 -19.79 47.25
CA ASP A 305 -3.80 -19.79 48.13
C ASP A 305 -4.62 -18.48 48.00
N ALA A 306 -5.92 -18.61 48.32
CA ALA A 306 -6.85 -17.58 48.81
C ALA A 306 -7.39 -16.51 47.84
N THR A 307 -8.60 -16.80 47.34
CA THR A 307 -9.84 -16.05 47.63
C THR A 307 -9.68 -14.71 48.35
N ASP A 308 -10.13 -13.62 47.72
CA ASP A 308 -10.94 -12.59 48.38
C ASP A 308 -11.61 -11.68 47.33
N GLU A 309 -12.94 -11.66 47.33
CA GLU A 309 -13.72 -10.50 46.89
C GLU A 309 -13.34 -9.30 47.76
N PRO A 310 -13.33 -8.07 47.21
CA PRO A 310 -14.47 -7.23 47.54
C PRO A 310 -14.94 -6.30 46.40
N THR A 311 -16.26 -6.23 46.28
CA THR A 311 -17.01 -4.97 46.32
C THR A 311 -16.81 -3.99 45.15
N SER A 312 -17.77 -4.09 44.23
CA SER A 312 -18.49 -2.98 43.62
C SER A 312 -18.29 -1.61 44.28
N THR A 313 -17.50 -0.75 43.63
CA THR A 313 -17.62 0.70 43.81
C THR A 313 -17.57 1.41 42.46
N SER A 314 -18.74 1.89 42.06
CA SER A 314 -19.00 3.03 41.17
C SER A 314 -17.80 3.98 41.01
N THR A 315 -17.31 4.16 39.79
CA THR A 315 -16.55 5.36 39.42
C THR A 315 -17.22 6.04 38.24
N ALA A 316 -17.86 7.16 38.58
CA ALA A 316 -18.43 8.11 37.64
C ALA A 316 -17.36 8.67 36.71
N ALA A 317 -17.80 8.97 35.49
CA ALA A 317 -17.07 9.68 34.47
C ALA A 317 -16.42 10.97 35.03
N ALA A 318 -15.09 10.95 35.14
CA ALA A 318 -14.27 12.15 35.21
C ALA A 318 -13.59 12.30 33.85
N THR A 319 -14.18 13.15 33.00
CA THR A 319 -13.50 13.75 31.85
C THR A 319 -12.29 14.52 32.37
N ALA A 320 -11.13 13.88 32.37
CA ALA A 320 -9.86 14.55 32.57
C ALA A 320 -9.63 15.48 31.37
N ALA A 321 -9.86 16.77 31.59
CA ALA A 321 -9.25 17.81 30.78
C ALA A 321 -7.73 17.62 30.90
N VAL A 322 -7.13 17.05 29.85
CA VAL A 322 -5.68 17.01 29.68
C VAL A 322 -5.25 18.45 29.48
N ASP A 323 -4.90 19.08 30.61
CA ASP A 323 -4.26 20.38 30.67
C ASP A 323 -2.90 20.24 29.98
N SER A 324 -2.93 20.48 28.67
CA SER A 324 -1.78 20.48 27.80
C SER A 324 -1.02 21.76 28.10
N GLN A 325 -0.24 21.74 29.17
CA GLN A 325 0.87 22.66 29.35
C GLN A 325 1.84 22.41 28.20
N ALA A 326 1.55 23.05 27.07
CA ALA A 326 2.39 23.04 25.90
C ALA A 326 3.72 23.67 26.32
N GLU A 327 4.73 22.82 26.51
CA GLU A 327 6.11 23.24 26.66
C GLU A 327 6.39 24.27 25.56
N GLU A 328 6.64 25.52 25.96
CA GLU A 328 7.01 26.56 25.01
C GLU A 328 8.26 26.06 24.28
N PRO A 329 8.24 25.96 22.93
CA PRO A 329 9.40 25.51 22.20
C PRO A 329 10.55 26.46 22.47
N THR A 330 11.59 25.99 23.16
CA THR A 330 12.79 26.75 23.55
C THR A 330 13.71 27.08 22.36
N GLY A 331 13.20 26.96 21.13
CA GLY A 331 13.92 27.24 19.89
C GLY A 331 13.25 28.32 19.04
N PRO A 332 13.93 28.79 17.98
CA PRO A 332 13.36 29.76 17.06
C PRO A 332 12.07 29.21 16.43
N SER A 333 10.98 29.98 16.58
CA SER A 333 9.64 29.64 16.12
C SER A 333 9.13 30.68 15.12
N ARG A 334 8.28 30.24 14.18
CA ARG A 334 7.54 31.12 13.27
C ARG A 334 6.05 31.02 13.51
N ARG A 335 5.31 32.12 13.35
CA ARG A 335 3.84 32.11 13.43
C ARG A 335 3.26 31.75 12.07
N CYS A 336 2.26 30.88 12.05
CA CYS A 336 1.46 30.64 10.86
C CYS A 336 0.71 31.93 10.49
N ALA A 337 0.83 32.38 9.24
CA ALA A 337 0.12 33.56 8.75
C ALA A 337 -1.41 33.42 8.76
N GLN A 338 -1.92 32.17 8.76
CA GLN A 338 -3.36 31.91 8.77
C GLN A 338 -3.95 31.84 10.18
N CYS A 339 -3.48 30.89 11.00
CA CYS A 339 -4.07 30.65 12.33
C CYS A 339 -3.29 31.27 13.49
N GLY A 340 -2.15 31.91 13.24
CA GLY A 340 -1.31 32.53 14.28
C GLY A 340 -0.50 31.54 15.15
N TYR A 341 -0.67 30.22 14.98
CA TYR A 341 0.00 29.20 15.77
C TYR A 341 1.54 29.25 15.58
N ARG A 342 2.31 29.18 16.68
CA ARG A 342 3.78 29.13 16.64
C ARG A 342 4.26 27.71 16.36
N SER A 343 4.92 27.50 15.23
CA SER A 343 5.55 26.22 14.87
C SER A 343 7.09 26.37 14.87
N PRO A 344 7.84 25.31 15.24
CA PRO A 344 9.29 25.34 15.14
C PRO A 344 9.72 25.50 13.67
N LEU A 345 10.86 26.15 13.42
CA LEU A 345 11.34 26.41 12.06
C LEU A 345 11.53 25.14 11.21
N SER A 346 11.74 23.99 11.83
CA SER A 346 11.91 22.70 11.16
C SER A 346 10.58 22.04 10.73
N ALA A 347 9.43 22.50 11.20
CA ALA A 347 8.15 21.90 10.81
C ALA A 347 7.85 22.16 9.33
N SER A 348 7.40 21.17 8.56
CA SER A 348 6.94 21.40 7.18
C SER A 348 5.49 21.91 7.11
N HIS A 349 4.72 21.68 8.17
CA HIS A 349 3.30 22.01 8.26
C HIS A 349 2.97 22.68 9.60
N CYS A 350 1.95 23.52 9.62
CA CYS A 350 1.45 24.15 10.83
C CYS A 350 0.67 23.15 11.69
N ARG A 351 1.05 22.93 12.96
CA ARG A 351 0.29 22.04 13.86
C ARG A 351 -1.14 22.51 14.16
N GLY A 352 -1.44 23.79 13.97
CA GLY A 352 -2.77 24.34 14.27
C GLY A 352 -3.79 24.23 13.13
N CYS A 353 -3.35 24.29 11.87
CA CYS A 353 -4.25 24.27 10.71
C CYS A 353 -3.80 23.34 9.57
N GLU A 354 -2.74 22.56 9.79
CA GLU A 354 -2.15 21.58 8.88
C GLU A 354 -1.68 22.14 7.52
N ARG A 355 -1.77 23.46 7.29
CA ARG A 355 -1.26 24.07 6.06
C ARG A 355 0.27 23.98 5.99
N PRO A 356 0.83 23.79 4.78
CA PRO A 356 2.27 23.79 4.58
C PRO A 356 2.85 25.15 4.99
N LEU A 357 3.98 25.11 5.67
CA LEU A 357 4.75 26.29 6.04
C LEU A 357 5.98 26.35 5.14
N ALA A 358 6.29 27.53 4.61
CA ALA A 358 7.52 27.72 3.85
C ALA A 358 8.75 27.41 4.73
N ALA A 359 9.75 26.76 4.16
CA ALA A 359 11.05 26.59 4.80
C ALA A 359 11.70 27.97 5.06
N ALA A 360 12.59 28.05 6.05
CA ALA A 360 13.32 29.31 6.32
C ALA A 360 14.04 29.80 5.06
N GLY A 361 13.90 31.07 4.72
CA GLY A 361 14.44 31.65 3.48
C GLY A 361 13.63 31.37 2.21
N LYS A 362 12.53 30.61 2.30
CA LYS A 362 11.62 30.37 1.17
C LYS A 362 10.27 31.05 1.39
N ARG A 363 9.60 31.44 0.30
CA ARG A 363 8.20 31.90 0.27
C ARG A 363 7.35 30.90 -0.52
N LEU A 364 6.09 30.78 -0.13
CA LEU A 364 5.09 30.03 -0.91
C LEU A 364 4.46 30.98 -1.92
N CYS A 365 4.37 30.56 -3.17
CA CYS A 365 3.65 31.32 -4.18
C CYS A 365 2.14 31.33 -3.86
N GLN A 366 1.48 32.46 -4.07
CA GLN A 366 0.01 32.55 -3.90
C GLN A 366 -0.75 31.98 -5.11
N GLY A 367 -0.15 32.01 -6.31
CA GLY A 367 -0.76 31.50 -7.53
C GLY A 367 -0.58 30.00 -7.77
N CYS A 368 0.38 29.36 -7.11
CA CYS A 368 0.68 27.93 -7.30
C CYS A 368 1.32 27.30 -6.05
N PRO A 369 1.34 25.97 -5.91
CA PRO A 369 1.87 25.29 -4.71
C PRO A 369 3.40 25.29 -4.58
N ALA A 370 4.13 26.06 -5.41
CA ALA A 370 5.58 26.09 -5.39
C ALA A 370 6.13 26.90 -4.19
N SER A 371 7.23 26.42 -3.60
CA SER A 371 8.06 27.20 -2.68
C SER A 371 9.33 27.67 -3.42
N TYR A 372 9.65 28.96 -3.36
CA TYR A 372 10.82 29.55 -4.02
C TYR A 372 11.61 30.43 -3.05
N ASP A 373 12.82 30.83 -3.43
CA ASP A 373 13.70 31.60 -2.54
C ASP A 373 13.12 33.00 -2.30
N ALA A 374 13.15 33.48 -1.06
CA ALA A 374 12.62 34.80 -0.70
C ALA A 374 13.39 35.97 -1.36
N SER A 375 14.57 35.70 -1.93
CA SER A 375 15.36 36.67 -2.70
C SER A 375 14.89 36.84 -4.15
N GLU A 376 14.08 35.93 -4.69
CA GLU A 376 13.54 36.04 -6.04
C GLU A 376 12.28 36.94 -6.06
N PRO A 377 12.21 37.95 -6.95
CA PRO A 377 11.09 38.90 -6.97
C PRO A 377 9.78 38.29 -7.53
N SER A 378 9.85 37.17 -8.24
CA SER A 378 8.70 36.50 -8.84
C SER A 378 8.83 34.99 -8.74
N CYS A 379 7.70 34.29 -8.70
CA CYS A 379 7.70 32.83 -8.65
C CYS A 379 8.23 32.24 -9.98
N PRO A 380 9.27 31.38 -9.98
CA PRO A 380 9.86 30.84 -11.21
C PRO A 380 8.92 29.89 -11.97
N VAL A 381 7.86 29.40 -11.31
CA VAL A 381 6.90 28.46 -11.91
C VAL A 381 5.75 29.16 -12.63
N CYS A 382 5.25 30.28 -12.08
CA CYS A 382 4.05 30.94 -12.61
C CYS A 382 4.19 32.43 -12.89
N GLY A 383 5.33 33.05 -12.55
CA GLY A 383 5.63 34.46 -12.83
C GLY A 383 4.90 35.48 -11.94
N VAL A 384 4.14 35.06 -10.93
CA VAL A 384 3.46 35.98 -10.00
C VAL A 384 4.51 36.72 -9.14
N GLU A 385 4.44 38.05 -9.12
CA GLU A 385 5.31 38.92 -8.32
C GLU A 385 5.02 38.79 -6.82
N ALA A 386 6.05 38.91 -5.98
CA ALA A 386 5.95 38.68 -4.55
C ALA A 386 5.18 39.79 -3.80
N ASP A 387 5.01 40.97 -4.39
CA ASP A 387 4.49 42.19 -3.73
C ASP A 387 3.01 42.49 -4.04
N ASP A 388 2.36 41.73 -4.93
CA ASP A 388 0.95 41.93 -5.32
C ASP A 388 -0.08 41.32 -4.33
N ALA A 389 0.30 41.12 -3.05
CA ALA A 389 -0.56 40.43 -2.08
C ALA A 389 -0.59 41.01 -0.66
#